data_AF-A0AAD9TWN8-F1
#
_entry.id   AF-A0AAD9TWN8-F1
#
_cell.length_a   1.000
_cell.length_b   1.000
_cell.length_c   1.000
_cell.angle_alpha   90.00
_cell.angle_beta   90.00
_cell.angle_gamma   90.00
#
_symmetry.space_group_name_H-M   'P 1'
#
loop_
_entity.id
_entity.type
_entity.pdbx_description
1 polymer ?
#
loop_
_entity_poly.entity_id
_entity_poly.type
_entity_poly.pdbx_seq_one_letter_code
_entity_poly.pdbx_strand_id
1 'polypeptide(L)'
;MSNTAFDQQISLFRFQINNKRFDDETIRILESALVSKDVKSLIEVRLCLREFLRHESVTVIREIAEKSVQQKLFILDFFVRAFALIGDVQSCLALRYEALILRDLKSATCKWLQVSHIEWLNFAEQSLENGFCAIAGKACENAQSCLRFADLETDEISEVTDKIKRMKNHAVTLAASCSVQAQAAKYLEKKTADKSKINSSHCKGKKSAASTLFRNGIKMRNLQKLRELQSLQCNASGSYSVQDHC
;
A
#
# COMPACT_ATOMS: atom_id res chain seq x y z
N MET A 1 7.30 -11.92 -36.48
CA MET A 1 8.63 -12.46 -36.12
C MET A 1 8.63 -12.66 -34.62
N SER A 2 8.94 -13.86 -34.17
CA SER A 2 8.46 -14.47 -32.92
C SER A 2 8.99 -13.84 -31.62
N ASN A 3 8.15 -13.82 -30.58
CA ASN A 3 8.44 -13.51 -29.17
C ASN A 3 9.45 -14.49 -28.51
N THR A 4 10.14 -15.34 -29.28
CA THR A 4 10.96 -16.45 -28.78
C THR A 4 12.15 -16.00 -27.95
N ALA A 5 12.84 -14.92 -28.34
CA ALA A 5 13.96 -14.40 -27.57
C ALA A 5 13.51 -13.79 -26.24
N PHE A 6 12.33 -13.16 -26.25
CA PHE A 6 11.72 -12.55 -25.09
C PHE A 6 11.27 -13.59 -24.06
N ASP A 7 10.56 -14.63 -24.52
CA ASP A 7 10.11 -15.75 -23.67
C ASP A 7 11.28 -16.54 -23.09
N GLN A 8 12.39 -16.63 -23.83
CA GLN A 8 13.65 -17.22 -23.36
C GLN A 8 14.25 -16.42 -22.20
N GLN A 9 14.31 -15.09 -22.27
CA GLN A 9 14.87 -14.27 -21.19
C GLN A 9 14.03 -14.35 -19.91
N ILE A 10 12.70 -14.35 -20.02
CA ILE A 10 11.82 -14.59 -18.85
C ILE A 10 12.06 -15.98 -18.25
N SER A 11 12.13 -17.00 -19.09
CA SER A 11 12.34 -18.38 -18.63
C SER A 11 13.69 -18.53 -17.94
N LEU A 12 14.73 -17.90 -18.49
CA LEU A 12 16.06 -17.85 -17.90
C LEU A 12 16.05 -17.11 -16.55
N PHE A 13 15.40 -15.94 -16.47
CA PHE A 13 15.25 -15.19 -15.22
C PHE A 13 14.60 -16.04 -14.13
N ARG A 14 13.46 -16.68 -14.44
CA ARG A 14 12.75 -17.57 -13.52
C ARG A 14 13.62 -18.73 -13.05
N PHE A 15 14.38 -19.34 -13.97
CA PHE A 15 15.31 -20.39 -13.65
C PHE A 15 16.40 -19.94 -12.67
N GLN A 16 16.96 -18.73 -12.84
CA GLN A 16 17.96 -18.19 -11.93
C GLN A 16 17.38 -17.95 -10.52
N ILE A 17 16.19 -17.36 -10.43
CA ILE A 17 15.50 -17.13 -9.16
C ILE A 17 15.22 -18.44 -8.43
N ASN A 18 14.73 -19.46 -9.14
CA ASN A 18 14.45 -20.78 -8.56
C ASN A 18 15.73 -21.45 -8.01
N ASN A 19 16.87 -21.22 -8.67
CA ASN A 19 18.18 -21.67 -8.22
C ASN A 19 18.83 -20.74 -7.18
N LYS A 20 18.08 -19.76 -6.65
CA LYS A 20 18.52 -18.82 -5.61
C LYS A 20 19.75 -17.99 -6.03
N ARG A 21 19.86 -17.69 -7.32
CA ARG A 21 20.87 -16.75 -7.84
C ARG A 21 20.33 -15.33 -7.75
N PHE A 22 20.88 -14.59 -6.78
CA PHE A 22 20.48 -13.21 -6.48
C PHE A 22 21.63 -12.25 -6.78
N ASP A 23 22.15 -12.28 -8.00
CA ASP A 23 23.32 -11.52 -8.42
C ASP A 23 22.98 -10.49 -9.51
N ASP A 24 23.96 -9.65 -9.84
CA ASP A 24 23.81 -8.60 -10.85
C ASP A 24 23.58 -9.15 -12.26
N GLU A 25 24.06 -10.36 -12.55
CA GLU A 25 23.80 -11.03 -13.82
C GLU A 25 22.32 -11.36 -13.97
N THR A 26 21.70 -11.85 -12.90
CA THR A 26 20.27 -12.13 -12.86
C THR A 26 19.44 -10.85 -13.02
N ILE A 27 19.91 -9.70 -12.50
CA ILE A 27 19.29 -8.39 -12.75
C ILE A 27 19.40 -7.98 -14.22
N ARG A 28 20.56 -8.16 -14.87
CA ARG A 28 20.72 -7.81 -16.31
C ARG A 28 19.83 -8.64 -17.22
N ILE A 29 19.58 -9.90 -16.86
CA ILE A 29 18.61 -10.76 -17.56
C ILE A 29 17.21 -10.15 -17.45
N LEU A 30 16.81 -9.67 -16.27
CA LEU A 30 15.53 -8.98 -16.08
C LEU A 30 15.44 -7.68 -16.90
N GLU A 31 16.49 -6.86 -16.88
CA GLU A 31 16.55 -5.63 -17.68
C GLU A 31 16.37 -5.95 -19.17
N SER A 32 17.08 -6.97 -19.67
CA SER A 32 16.99 -7.43 -21.06
C SER A 32 15.59 -7.93 -21.41
N ALA A 33 14.93 -8.63 -20.49
CA ALA A 33 13.54 -9.04 -20.66
C ALA A 33 12.58 -7.82 -20.72
N LEU A 34 12.90 -6.70 -20.07
CA LEU A 34 12.05 -5.51 -20.09
C LEU A 34 12.25 -4.62 -21.33
N VAL A 35 13.15 -4.97 -22.25
CA VAL A 35 13.35 -4.26 -23.52
C VAL A 35 12.31 -4.76 -24.54
N SER A 36 11.17 -4.07 -24.66
CA SER A 36 10.18 -4.32 -25.72
C SER A 36 9.93 -3.07 -26.57
N LYS A 37 9.70 -3.30 -27.87
CA LYS A 37 9.25 -2.26 -28.82
C LYS A 37 7.75 -2.03 -28.78
N ASP A 38 6.99 -2.98 -28.21
CA ASP A 38 5.53 -2.91 -28.11
C ASP A 38 5.10 -2.71 -26.65
N VAL A 39 4.28 -1.68 -26.43
CA VAL A 39 3.85 -1.27 -25.09
C VAL A 39 2.91 -2.31 -24.47
N LYS A 40 2.07 -2.96 -25.27
CA LYS A 40 1.10 -3.95 -24.75
C LYS A 40 1.82 -5.18 -24.20
N SER A 41 2.73 -5.75 -24.98
CA SER A 41 3.60 -6.84 -24.53
C SER A 41 4.38 -6.44 -23.28
N LEU A 42 4.98 -5.24 -23.23
CA LEU A 42 5.71 -4.80 -22.04
C LEU A 42 4.84 -4.76 -20.77
N ILE A 43 3.58 -4.35 -20.88
CA ILE A 43 2.65 -4.32 -19.75
C ILE A 43 2.33 -5.74 -19.27
N GLU A 44 1.97 -6.63 -20.19
CA GLU A 44 1.67 -8.04 -19.87
C GLU A 44 2.84 -8.72 -19.16
N VAL A 45 4.04 -8.41 -19.63
CA VAL A 45 5.30 -8.92 -19.11
C VAL A 45 5.58 -8.44 -17.70
N ARG A 46 5.41 -7.14 -17.46
CA ARG A 46 5.55 -6.58 -16.12
C ARG A 46 4.53 -7.18 -15.16
N LEU A 47 3.30 -7.43 -15.59
CA LEU A 47 2.28 -8.08 -14.76
C LEU A 47 2.69 -9.51 -14.39
N CYS A 48 3.12 -10.29 -15.39
CA CYS A 48 3.56 -11.68 -15.20
C CYS A 48 4.79 -11.80 -14.29
N LEU A 49 5.78 -10.92 -14.47
CA LEU A 49 6.97 -10.87 -13.61
C LEU A 49 6.64 -10.36 -12.20
N ARG A 50 5.69 -9.43 -12.06
CA ARG A 50 5.23 -8.92 -10.76
C ARG A 50 4.63 -10.03 -9.92
N GLU A 51 3.70 -10.80 -10.48
CA GLU A 51 3.06 -11.91 -9.75
C GLU A 51 4.09 -12.95 -9.31
N PHE A 52 4.98 -13.33 -10.22
CA PHE A 52 6.08 -14.26 -9.93
C PHE A 52 7.01 -13.73 -8.82
N LEU A 53 7.52 -12.50 -8.95
CA LEU A 53 8.45 -11.93 -7.97
C LEU A 53 7.81 -11.72 -6.61
N ARG A 54 6.53 -11.35 -6.54
CA ARG A 54 5.79 -11.24 -5.26
C ARG A 54 5.69 -12.60 -4.57
N HIS A 55 5.42 -13.66 -5.31
CA HIS A 55 5.37 -15.01 -4.77
C HIS A 55 6.75 -15.46 -4.27
N GLU A 56 7.76 -15.35 -5.13
CA GLU A 56 9.10 -15.84 -4.83
C GLU A 56 9.77 -15.04 -3.71
N SER A 57 9.59 -13.72 -3.65
CA SER A 57 10.20 -12.91 -2.59
C SER A 57 9.72 -13.34 -1.20
N VAL A 58 8.42 -13.60 -1.03
CA VAL A 58 7.86 -14.07 0.25
C VAL A 58 8.41 -15.45 0.62
N THR A 59 8.51 -16.35 -0.36
CA THR A 59 9.08 -17.69 -0.14
C THR A 59 10.55 -17.60 0.26
N VAL A 60 11.36 -16.86 -0.47
CA VAL A 60 12.79 -16.68 -0.19
C VAL A 60 13.01 -15.99 1.15
N ILE A 61 12.25 -14.94 1.49
CA ILE A 61 12.39 -14.23 2.76
C ILE A 61 12.18 -15.17 3.96
N ARG A 62 11.24 -16.12 3.86
CA ARG A 62 11.03 -17.15 4.89
C ARG A 62 12.20 -18.11 4.97
N GLU A 63 12.72 -18.58 3.84
CA GLU A 63 13.85 -19.51 3.79
C GLU A 63 15.14 -18.92 4.36
N ILE A 64 15.35 -17.62 4.22
CA ILE A 64 16.58 -16.95 4.68
C ILE A 64 16.49 -16.44 6.12
N ALA A 65 15.42 -16.77 6.86
CA ALA A 65 15.19 -16.32 8.23
C ALA A 65 16.36 -16.64 9.18
N GLU A 66 17.07 -17.74 8.95
CA GLU A 66 18.21 -18.17 9.78
C GLU A 66 19.58 -17.75 9.22
N LYS A 67 19.61 -17.14 8.03
CA LYS A 67 20.86 -16.66 7.41
C LYS A 67 21.45 -15.45 8.13
N SER A 68 22.72 -15.17 7.82
CA SER A 68 23.41 -13.99 8.34
C SER A 68 22.72 -12.70 7.89
N VAL A 69 22.93 -11.62 8.65
CA VAL A 69 22.36 -10.29 8.35
C VAL A 69 22.83 -9.81 6.98
N GLN A 70 24.10 -10.04 6.65
CA GLN A 70 24.70 -9.67 5.36
C GLN A 70 24.00 -10.38 4.20
N GLN A 71 23.77 -11.69 4.32
CA GLN A 71 23.06 -12.46 3.30
C GLN A 71 21.60 -12.01 3.15
N LYS A 72 20.92 -11.72 4.26
CA LYS A 72 19.56 -11.18 4.24
C LYS A 72 19.49 -9.85 3.50
N LEU A 73 20.37 -8.92 3.84
CA LEU A 73 20.42 -7.60 3.21
C LEU A 73 20.77 -7.68 1.73
N PHE A 74 21.71 -8.54 1.36
CA PHE A 74 22.06 -8.78 -0.05
C PHE A 74 20.86 -9.27 -0.87
N ILE A 75 20.10 -10.22 -0.33
CA ILE A 75 18.92 -10.77 -1.01
C ILE A 75 17.76 -9.76 -1.06
N LEU A 76 17.55 -9.00 0.02
CA LEU A 76 16.56 -7.92 0.03
C LEU A 76 16.91 -6.84 -1.01
N ASP A 77 18.18 -6.43 -1.11
CA ASP A 77 18.64 -5.46 -2.10
C ASP A 77 18.38 -5.94 -3.54
N PHE A 78 18.66 -7.22 -3.83
CA PHE A 78 18.33 -7.82 -5.11
C PHE A 78 16.83 -7.67 -5.45
N PHE A 79 15.93 -8.03 -4.53
CA PHE A 79 14.49 -7.92 -4.77
C PHE A 79 14.02 -6.47 -4.86
N VAL A 80 14.58 -5.55 -4.07
CA VAL A 80 14.30 -4.11 -4.18
C VAL A 80 14.62 -3.61 -5.60
N ARG A 81 15.80 -3.97 -6.13
CA ARG A 81 16.19 -3.61 -7.50
C ARG A 81 15.27 -4.26 -8.54
N ALA A 82 14.95 -5.54 -8.39
CA ALA A 82 14.04 -6.23 -9.30
C ALA A 82 12.64 -5.60 -9.33
N PHE A 83 12.05 -5.29 -8.16
CA PHE A 83 10.74 -4.63 -8.07
C PHE A 83 10.77 -3.20 -8.62
N ALA A 84 11.85 -2.45 -8.43
CA ALA A 84 12.03 -1.14 -9.04
C ALA A 84 12.01 -1.23 -10.58
N LEU A 85 12.73 -2.20 -11.17
CA LEU A 85 12.79 -2.39 -12.62
C LEU A 85 11.42 -2.73 -13.24
N ILE A 86 10.64 -3.59 -12.59
CA ILE A 86 9.29 -3.95 -13.08
C ILE A 86 8.22 -2.92 -12.72
N GLY A 87 8.57 -1.87 -11.97
CA GLY A 87 7.66 -0.81 -11.56
C GLY A 87 6.64 -1.25 -10.50
N ASP A 88 6.97 -2.23 -9.66
CA ASP A 88 6.16 -2.60 -8.49
C ASP A 88 6.61 -1.82 -7.26
N VAL A 89 6.18 -0.56 -7.21
CA VAL A 89 6.55 0.40 -6.16
C VAL A 89 6.21 -0.12 -4.76
N GLN A 90 5.05 -0.77 -4.59
CA GLN A 90 4.61 -1.23 -3.28
C GLN A 90 5.56 -2.28 -2.71
N SER A 91 5.90 -3.31 -3.50
CA SER A 91 6.82 -4.37 -3.06
C SER A 91 8.24 -3.84 -2.87
N CYS A 92 8.67 -2.91 -3.74
CA CYS A 92 9.96 -2.23 -3.63
C CYS A 92 10.08 -1.49 -2.29
N LEU A 93 9.13 -0.59 -1.98
CA LEU A 93 9.15 0.18 -0.74
C LEU A 93 8.98 -0.70 0.51
N ALA A 94 8.15 -1.76 0.43
CA ALA A 94 8.00 -2.71 1.54
C ALA A 94 9.33 -3.37 1.90
N LEU A 95 10.04 -3.94 0.93
CA LEU A 95 11.33 -4.59 1.19
C LEU A 95 12.42 -3.61 1.59
N ARG A 96 12.40 -2.39 1.04
CA ARG A 96 13.33 -1.33 1.43
C ARG A 96 13.12 -0.92 2.89
N TYR A 97 11.87 -0.82 3.34
CA TYR A 97 11.53 -0.59 4.74
C TYR A 97 12.06 -1.72 5.64
N GLU A 98 11.79 -2.98 5.28
CA GLU A 98 12.27 -4.15 6.04
C GLU A 98 13.80 -4.19 6.13
N ALA A 99 14.50 -3.85 5.05
CA ALA A 99 15.96 -3.77 5.06
C ALA A 99 16.49 -2.69 6.01
N LEU A 100 15.84 -1.51 6.05
CA LEU A 100 16.19 -0.43 6.97
C LEU A 100 15.92 -0.85 8.43
N ILE A 101 14.78 -1.47 8.72
CA ILE A 101 14.47 -1.98 10.07
C ILE A 101 15.47 -3.06 10.51
N LEU A 102 15.78 -4.02 9.64
CA LEU A 102 16.74 -5.08 9.93
C LEU A 102 18.12 -4.51 10.27
N ARG A 103 18.56 -3.50 9.51
CA ARG A 103 19.81 -2.77 9.76
C ARG A 103 19.78 -2.03 11.09
N ASP A 104 18.72 -1.28 11.35
CA ASP A 104 18.56 -0.49 12.57
C ASP A 104 18.57 -1.39 13.82
N LEU A 105 17.85 -2.51 13.79
CA LEU A 105 17.85 -3.52 14.86
C LEU A 105 19.23 -4.13 15.12
N LYS A 106 20.06 -4.28 14.08
CA LYS A 106 21.39 -4.89 14.18
C LYS A 106 22.51 -3.90 14.46
N SER A 107 22.22 -2.60 14.32
CA SER A 107 23.17 -1.51 14.57
C SER A 107 23.75 -1.54 15.99
N ALA A 108 22.96 -1.98 16.98
CA ALA A 108 23.39 -2.13 18.38
C ALA A 108 24.61 -3.06 18.54
N THR A 109 24.72 -4.06 17.68
CA THR A 109 25.84 -5.04 17.66
C THR A 109 26.86 -4.75 16.55
N CYS A 110 26.51 -3.92 15.57
CA CYS A 110 27.31 -3.70 14.37
C CYS A 110 27.13 -2.28 13.83
N LYS A 111 28.01 -1.36 14.20
CA LYS A 111 27.88 0.07 13.88
C LYS A 111 27.76 0.38 12.38
N TRP A 112 28.43 -0.39 11.51
CA TRP A 112 28.34 -0.18 10.05
C TRP A 112 26.94 -0.44 9.48
N LEU A 113 26.04 -1.10 10.22
CA LEU A 113 24.64 -1.28 9.84
C LEU A 113 23.74 -0.13 10.27
N GLN A 114 24.25 0.85 11.03
CA GLN A 114 23.49 2.00 11.47
C GLN A 114 22.80 2.68 10.29
N VAL A 115 21.51 2.99 10.46
CA VAL A 115 20.72 3.71 9.46
C VAL A 115 20.77 5.18 9.82
N SER A 116 21.14 6.01 8.86
CA SER A 116 21.20 7.46 9.05
C SER A 116 19.80 8.09 8.99
N HIS A 117 19.67 9.29 9.58
CA HIS A 117 18.45 10.09 9.46
C HIS A 117 18.15 10.45 7.99
N ILE A 118 19.18 10.61 7.15
CA ILE A 118 19.07 10.91 5.72
C ILE A 118 18.42 9.75 4.97
N GLU A 119 18.83 8.52 5.25
CA GLU A 119 18.24 7.32 4.63
C GLU A 119 16.75 7.20 4.96
N TRP A 120 16.37 7.42 6.22
CA TRP A 120 14.98 7.42 6.65
C TRP A 120 14.16 8.56 6.02
N LEU A 121 14.75 9.76 5.90
CA LEU A 121 14.10 10.90 5.25
C LEU A 121 13.87 10.65 3.76
N ASN A 122 14.87 10.15 3.05
CA ASN A 122 14.74 9.79 1.63
C ASN A 122 13.65 8.72 1.43
N PHE A 123 13.59 7.73 2.32
CA PHE A 123 12.54 6.73 2.29
C PHE A 123 11.14 7.31 2.60
N ALA A 124 11.05 8.26 3.54
CA ALA A 124 9.80 8.94 3.88
C ALA A 124 9.28 9.78 2.70
N GLU A 125 10.17 10.49 2.01
CA GLU A 125 9.86 11.29 0.82
C GLU A 125 9.33 10.41 -0.31
N GLN A 126 10.06 9.35 -0.66
CA GLN A 126 9.61 8.37 -1.67
C GLN A 126 8.26 7.73 -1.28
N SER A 127 8.05 7.44 -0.01
CA SER A 127 6.78 6.89 0.48
C SER A 127 5.62 7.88 0.31
N LEU A 128 5.84 9.18 0.55
CA LEU A 128 4.85 10.23 0.36
C LEU A 128 4.49 10.44 -1.10
N GLU A 129 5.50 10.52 -1.96
CA GLU A 129 5.30 10.68 -3.41
C GLU A 129 4.43 9.57 -4.01
N ASN A 130 4.51 8.37 -3.41
CA ASN A 130 3.74 7.20 -3.81
C ASN A 130 2.44 6.99 -2.98
N GLY A 131 2.07 7.95 -2.14
CA GLY A 131 0.80 7.96 -1.40
C GLY A 131 0.77 7.13 -0.11
N PHE A 132 1.89 6.52 0.29
CA PHE A 132 2.00 5.69 1.50
C PHE A 132 2.22 6.53 2.77
N CYS A 133 1.24 7.38 3.09
CA CYS A 133 1.34 8.40 4.14
C CYS A 133 1.65 7.83 5.53
N ALA A 134 1.03 6.69 5.91
CA ALA A 134 1.27 6.07 7.21
C ALA A 134 2.71 5.57 7.35
N ILE A 135 3.25 4.96 6.29
CA ILE A 135 4.62 4.44 6.25
C ILE A 135 5.63 5.60 6.25
N ALA A 136 5.35 6.67 5.49
CA ALA A 136 6.17 7.88 5.53
C ALA A 136 6.21 8.52 6.93
N GLY A 137 5.07 8.56 7.63
CA GLY A 137 5.00 9.04 9.01
C GLY A 137 5.89 8.21 9.95
N LYS A 138 5.88 6.89 9.80
CA LYS A 138 6.76 5.99 10.58
C LYS A 138 8.23 6.20 10.26
N ALA A 139 8.57 6.38 8.99
CA ALA A 139 9.94 6.69 8.58
C ALA A 139 10.44 8.03 9.15
N CYS A 140 9.57 9.04 9.25
CA CYS A 140 9.90 10.30 9.92
C CYS A 140 10.22 10.11 11.42
N GLU A 141 9.50 9.21 12.11
CA GLU A 141 9.79 8.88 13.51
C GLU A 141 11.14 8.18 13.67
N ASN A 142 11.47 7.28 12.75
CA ASN A 142 12.76 6.61 12.74
C ASN A 142 13.90 7.63 12.45
N ALA A 143 13.71 8.53 11.48
CA ALA A 143 14.66 9.61 11.19
C ALA A 143 14.93 10.49 12.44
N GLN A 144 13.86 10.85 13.17
CA GLN A 144 13.98 11.62 14.41
C GLN A 144 14.74 10.86 15.50
N SER A 145 14.60 9.55 15.55
CA SER A 145 15.32 8.70 16.51
C SER A 145 16.82 8.64 16.18
N CYS A 146 17.18 8.57 14.89
CA CYS A 146 18.57 8.57 14.43
C CYS A 146 19.30 9.89 14.72
N LEU A 147 18.60 11.04 14.75
CA LEU A 147 19.21 12.34 15.06
C LEU A 147 19.88 12.39 16.45
N ARG A 148 19.41 11.59 17.41
CA ARG A 148 20.02 11.51 18.75
C ARG A 148 21.46 11.01 18.73
N PHE A 149 21.85 10.33 17.66
CA PHE A 149 23.16 9.72 17.47
C PHE A 149 23.89 10.30 16.26
N ALA A 150 23.39 11.40 15.70
CA ALA A 150 24.02 12.08 14.58
C ALA A 150 25.12 13.01 15.08
N ASP A 151 26.25 13.02 14.37
CA ASP A 151 27.36 13.94 14.61
C ASP A 151 27.09 15.22 13.80
N LEU A 152 26.23 16.08 14.34
CA LEU A 152 25.75 17.31 13.70
C LEU A 152 25.82 18.47 14.68
N GLU A 153 26.01 19.68 14.15
CA GLU A 153 25.94 20.90 14.96
C GLU A 153 24.48 21.20 15.40
N THR A 154 24.33 22.00 16.45
CA THR A 154 22.99 22.29 17.03
C THR A 154 22.04 22.93 16.01
N ASP A 155 22.56 23.82 15.17
CA ASP A 155 21.77 24.51 14.13
C ASP A 155 21.32 23.54 13.03
N GLU A 156 22.19 22.62 12.61
CA GLU A 156 21.86 21.58 11.63
C GLU A 156 20.81 20.60 12.17
N ILE A 157 20.94 20.18 13.43
CA ILE A 157 19.94 19.33 14.09
C ILE A 157 18.58 20.02 14.11
N SER A 158 18.54 21.33 14.38
CA SER A 158 17.31 22.13 14.37
C SER A 158 16.66 22.14 12.98
N GLU A 159 17.45 22.41 11.92
CA GLU A 159 16.96 22.43 10.54
C GLU A 159 16.37 21.07 10.11
N VAL A 160 17.11 19.98 10.38
CA VAL A 160 16.66 18.63 10.05
C VAL A 160 15.42 18.24 10.86
N THR A 161 15.35 18.62 12.13
CA THR A 161 14.18 18.39 12.98
C THR A 161 12.94 19.09 12.42
N ASP A 162 13.08 20.33 11.97
CA ASP A 162 12.00 21.07 11.33
C ASP A 162 11.57 20.44 10.01
N LYS A 163 12.52 19.94 9.20
CA LYS A 163 12.22 19.19 7.97
C LYS A 163 11.39 17.93 8.28
N ILE A 164 11.83 17.13 9.25
CA ILE A 164 11.11 15.91 9.71
C ILE A 164 9.70 16.27 10.16
N LYS A 165 9.55 17.33 10.96
CA LYS A 165 8.25 17.76 11.49
C LYS A 165 7.31 18.22 10.38
N ARG A 166 7.80 18.99 9.40
CA ARG A 166 7.03 19.40 8.21
C ARG A 166 6.54 18.19 7.42
N MET A 167 7.44 17.24 7.12
CA MET A 167 7.07 16.02 6.38
C MET A 167 6.06 15.16 7.14
N LYS A 168 6.27 14.95 8.45
CA LYS A 168 5.32 14.20 9.29
C LYS A 168 3.94 14.84 9.31
N ASN A 169 3.87 16.17 9.49
CA ASN A 169 2.60 16.90 9.47
C ASN A 169 1.91 16.81 8.10
N HIS A 170 2.68 16.87 7.01
CA HIS A 170 2.16 16.69 5.67
C HIS A 170 1.57 15.28 5.46
N ALA A 171 2.28 14.24 5.90
CA ALA A 171 1.82 12.84 5.87
C ALA A 171 0.49 12.67 6.63
N VAL A 172 0.40 13.23 7.84
CA VAL A 172 -0.82 13.17 8.67
C VAL A 172 -1.98 13.90 7.99
N THR A 173 -1.72 15.08 7.43
CA THR A 173 -2.75 15.88 6.73
C THR A 173 -3.28 15.13 5.51
N LEU A 174 -2.39 14.56 4.69
CA LEU A 174 -2.77 13.77 3.52
C LEU A 174 -3.58 12.54 3.93
N ALA A 175 -3.11 11.77 4.93
CA ALA A 175 -3.82 10.61 5.45
C ALA A 175 -5.23 10.98 5.95
N ALA A 176 -5.36 12.08 6.71
CA ALA A 176 -6.65 12.56 7.19
C ALA A 176 -7.57 12.98 6.04
N SER A 177 -7.04 13.65 5.02
CA SER A 177 -7.81 14.11 3.85
C SER A 177 -8.33 12.97 2.97
N CYS A 178 -7.65 11.82 3.00
CA CYS A 178 -8.01 10.60 2.29
C CYS A 178 -8.85 9.64 3.14
N SER A 179 -9.19 10.01 4.38
CA SER A 179 -10.05 9.18 5.24
C SER A 179 -11.46 9.04 4.65
N VAL A 180 -12.12 7.91 4.92
CA VAL A 180 -13.51 7.67 4.48
C VAL A 180 -14.44 8.77 4.98
N GLN A 181 -14.23 9.27 6.20
CA GLN A 181 -15.01 10.37 6.77
C GLN A 181 -14.79 11.68 6.00
N ALA A 182 -13.54 12.06 5.73
CA ALA A 182 -13.23 13.26 4.96
C ALA A 182 -13.74 13.16 3.50
N GLN A 183 -13.62 11.99 2.89
CA GLN A 183 -14.15 11.72 1.55
C GLN A 183 -15.69 11.77 1.53
N ALA A 184 -16.35 11.20 2.55
CA ALA A 184 -17.80 11.27 2.69
C ALA A 184 -18.29 12.70 2.90
N ALA A 185 -17.59 13.49 3.72
CA ALA A 185 -17.88 14.92 3.92
C ALA A 185 -17.76 15.69 2.60
N LYS A 186 -16.64 15.55 1.88
CA LYS A 186 -16.44 16.17 0.56
C LYS A 186 -17.52 15.73 -0.45
N TYR A 187 -17.90 14.46 -0.44
CA TYR A 187 -18.97 13.95 -1.30
C TYR A 187 -20.33 14.57 -0.95
N LEU A 188 -20.65 14.72 0.34
CA LEU A 188 -21.87 15.36 0.81
C LEU A 188 -21.90 16.85 0.44
N GLU A 189 -20.80 17.57 0.63
CA GLU A 189 -20.65 18.97 0.22
C GLU A 189 -20.88 19.14 -1.29
N LYS A 190 -20.23 18.31 -2.11
CA LYS A 190 -20.44 18.29 -3.56
C LYS A 190 -21.89 18.00 -3.92
N LYS A 191 -22.51 17.01 -3.28
CA LYS A 191 -23.93 16.67 -3.49
C LYS A 191 -24.86 17.81 -3.07
N THR A 192 -24.54 18.56 -2.02
CA THR A 192 -25.30 19.74 -1.63
C THR A 192 -25.12 20.89 -2.61
N ALA A 193 -23.91 21.11 -3.13
CA ALA A 193 -23.63 22.12 -4.15
C ALA A 193 -24.27 21.78 -5.51
N ASP A 194 -24.31 20.51 -5.89
CA ASP A 194 -24.99 20.06 -7.12
C ASP A 194 -26.51 20.21 -6.98
N LYS A 195 -27.07 19.90 -5.80
CA LYS A 195 -28.50 20.14 -5.51
C LYS A 195 -28.84 21.62 -5.47
N SER A 196 -27.98 22.48 -4.94
CA SER A 196 -28.22 23.94 -4.93
C SER A 196 -28.19 24.51 -6.36
N LYS A 197 -27.28 24.02 -7.22
CA LYS A 197 -27.27 24.35 -8.66
C LYS A 197 -28.53 23.90 -9.40
N ILE A 198 -29.03 22.70 -9.13
CA ILE A 198 -30.30 22.20 -9.71
C ILE A 198 -31.50 23.02 -9.21
N ASN A 199 -31.48 23.46 -7.95
CA ASN A 199 -32.54 24.29 -7.37
C ASN A 199 -32.48 25.75 -7.85
N SER A 200 -31.31 26.28 -8.20
CA SER A 200 -31.18 27.61 -8.84
C SER A 200 -31.64 27.61 -10.30
N SER A 201 -31.67 26.44 -10.97
CA SER A 201 -32.19 26.28 -12.33
C SER A 201 -33.63 25.74 -12.34
N HIS A 202 -34.50 26.19 -11.43
CA HIS A 202 -35.90 25.77 -11.45
C HIS A 202 -36.68 26.42 -12.60
N CYS A 203 -36.45 25.91 -13.81
CA CYS A 203 -37.49 25.82 -14.81
C CYS A 203 -38.57 24.90 -14.24
N LYS A 204 -39.82 25.37 -14.18
CA LYS A 204 -40.99 24.69 -13.60
C LYS A 204 -41.29 23.36 -14.33
N GLY A 205 -40.51 22.32 -14.07
CA GLY A 205 -40.78 20.96 -14.51
C GLY A 205 -41.63 20.25 -13.45
N LYS A 206 -42.89 19.92 -13.77
CA LYS A 206 -43.79 19.12 -12.93
C LYS A 206 -43.05 17.91 -12.39
N LYS A 207 -42.86 17.82 -11.06
CA LYS A 207 -42.29 16.63 -10.41
C LYS A 207 -43.15 15.43 -10.80
N SER A 208 -42.60 14.51 -11.59
CA SER A 208 -43.31 13.33 -12.06
C SER A 208 -43.74 12.48 -10.86
N ALA A 209 -45.06 12.36 -10.66
CA ALA A 209 -45.66 11.59 -9.57
C ALA A 209 -45.15 10.14 -9.51
N ALA A 210 -44.78 9.58 -10.68
CA ALA A 210 -44.19 8.25 -10.79
C ALA A 210 -42.84 8.12 -10.05
N SER A 211 -41.99 9.16 -10.05
CA SER A 211 -40.70 9.13 -9.34
C SER A 211 -40.87 9.11 -7.82
N THR A 212 -41.87 9.85 -7.32
CA THR A 212 -42.22 9.87 -5.90
C THR A 212 -42.79 8.51 -5.46
N LEU A 213 -43.69 7.92 -6.27
CA LEU A 213 -44.27 6.61 -5.99
C LEU A 213 -43.22 5.50 -6.01
N PHE A 214 -42.27 5.53 -6.96
CA PHE A 214 -41.18 4.55 -7.02
C PHE A 214 -40.28 4.62 -5.78
N ARG A 215 -39.89 5.83 -5.37
CA ARG A 215 -39.09 6.04 -4.15
C ARG A 215 -39.83 5.60 -2.88
N ASN A 216 -41.13 5.89 -2.80
CA ASN A 216 -41.96 5.44 -1.68
C ASN A 216 -42.09 3.92 -1.65
N GLY A 217 -42.23 3.26 -2.82
CA GLY A 217 -42.26 1.81 -2.94
C GLY A 217 -40.97 1.15 -2.42
N ILE A 218 -39.81 1.69 -2.77
CA ILE A 218 -38.52 1.21 -2.24
C ILE A 218 -38.47 1.38 -0.72
N LYS A 219 -38.87 2.55 -0.20
CA LYS A 219 -38.85 2.83 1.24
C LYS A 219 -39.75 1.87 2.02
N MET A 220 -40.96 1.61 1.51
CA MET A 220 -41.90 0.66 2.13
C MET A 220 -41.36 -0.77 2.11
N ARG A 221 -40.77 -1.21 0.99
CA ARG A 221 -40.16 -2.54 0.88
C ARG A 221 -38.99 -2.74 1.85
N ASN A 222 -38.16 -1.71 2.03
CA ASN A 222 -37.05 -1.76 2.98
C ASN A 222 -37.54 -1.77 4.44
N LEU A 223 -38.58 -1.00 4.75
CA LEU A 223 -39.21 -0.99 6.07
C LEU A 223 -39.83 -2.35 6.41
N GLN A 224 -40.41 -3.03 5.42
CA GLN A 224 -40.98 -4.36 5.58
C GLN A 224 -39.90 -5.41 5.84
N LYS A 225 -38.84 -5.43 5.05
CA LYS A 225 -37.67 -6.30 5.31
C LYS A 225 -37.04 -6.07 6.68
N LEU A 226 -36.97 -4.81 7.12
CA LEU A 226 -36.45 -4.49 8.45
C LEU A 226 -37.33 -5.08 9.56
N ARG A 227 -38.65 -4.97 9.43
CA ARG A 227 -39.60 -5.57 10.39
C ARG A 227 -39.53 -7.10 10.38
N GLU A 228 -39.40 -7.72 9.21
CA GLU A 228 -39.22 -9.17 9.09
C GLU A 228 -37.95 -9.63 9.82
N LEU A 229 -36.81 -8.95 9.60
CA LEU A 229 -35.56 -9.26 10.30
C LEU A 229 -35.68 -9.08 11.82
N GLN A 230 -36.34 -8.01 12.28
CA GLN A 230 -36.57 -7.76 13.70
C GLN A 230 -37.51 -8.81 14.34
N SER A 231 -38.51 -9.29 13.60
CA SER A 231 -39.41 -10.36 14.07
C SER A 231 -38.70 -11.71 14.17
N LEU A 232 -37.79 -12.02 13.22
CA LEU A 232 -36.96 -13.22 13.28
C LEU A 232 -36.00 -13.19 14.47
N GLN A 233 -35.54 -11.99 14.86
CA GLN A 233 -34.67 -11.79 16.02
C GLN A 233 -35.40 -11.96 17.37
N CYS A 234 -36.71 -11.64 17.43
CA CYS A 234 -37.56 -11.91 18.61
C CYS A 234 -37.98 -13.38 18.72
N ASN A 235 -38.17 -14.09 17.61
CA ASN A 235 -38.54 -15.52 17.65
C ASN A 235 -37.38 -16.44 18.03
N ALA A 236 -36.12 -16.01 17.87
CA ALA A 236 -34.94 -16.74 18.29
C ALA A 236 -34.65 -16.65 19.80
N SER A 237 -35.34 -15.76 20.53
CA SER A 237 -35.16 -15.53 21.97
C SER A 237 -36.27 -16.13 22.85
N GLY A 238 -37.24 -16.85 22.25
CA GLY A 238 -38.42 -17.40 22.94
C GLY A 238 -38.47 -18.93 23.11
N SER A 239 -37.44 -19.69 22.72
CA SER A 239 -37.44 -21.16 22.77
C SER A 239 -36.45 -21.75 23.79
N TYR A 240 -36.56 -21.32 25.04
CA TYR A 240 -36.05 -22.06 26.21
C TYR A 240 -37.08 -21.92 27.35
N SER A 241 -37.27 -23.00 28.11
CA SER A 241 -38.34 -23.29 29.11
C SER A 241 -39.54 -24.01 28.47
N VAL A 242 -40.01 -25.19 28.90
CA VAL A 242 -39.84 -25.99 30.14
C VAL A 242 -40.12 -27.46 29.78
N GLN A 243 -39.39 -28.42 30.37
CA GLN A 243 -39.97 -29.68 30.87
C GLN A 243 -38.95 -30.42 31.76
N ASP A 244 -38.98 -30.07 33.05
CA ASP A 244 -38.63 -31.00 34.13
C ASP A 244 -39.90 -31.80 34.49
N HIS A 245 -39.79 -33.14 34.49
CA HIS A 245 -40.35 -34.05 35.51
C HIS A 245 -40.27 -35.51 35.05
N CYS A 246 -39.34 -36.27 35.64
CA CYS A 246 -39.56 -37.43 36.54
C CYS A 246 -38.22 -38.09 36.85
#